data_AF-A0A832GZG9-F1
#
_entry.id   AF-A0A832GZG9-F1
#
_cell.length_a   1.000
_cell.length_b   1.000
_cell.length_c   1.000
_cell.angle_alpha   90.00
_cell.angle_beta   90.00
_cell.angle_gamma   90.00
#
_symmetry.space_group_name_H-M   'P 1'
#
loop_
_entity.id
_entity.type
_entity.pdbx_description
1 polymer ?
#
loop_
_entity_poly.entity_id
_entity_poly.type
_entity_poly.pdbx_seq_one_letter_code
_entity_poly.pdbx_strand_id
1 'polypeptide(L)'
;MRVWLDALTPKQGRLVACLYRSLREAGHEPFATCREHECTASVMKLHGVEPAVVGRHGGATKLGKLLADAERIKGLAELVSDWGVQALVSYPNPSAARVAFGLGLPYVALNDTPHADAANRLSLPLCSFLVASEALEGKFDRYLAPGA
;
A
#
# COMPACT_ATOMS: atom_id res chain seq x y z
N MET A 1 13.41 8.55 -9.03
CA MET A 1 13.45 7.63 -7.88
C MET A 1 12.59 6.41 -8.18
N ARG A 2 12.91 5.27 -7.55
CA ARG A 2 12.09 4.06 -7.64
C ARG A 2 10.99 4.07 -6.57
N VAL A 3 9.74 4.21 -6.98
CA VAL A 3 8.60 4.39 -6.06
C VAL A 3 7.73 3.16 -6.07
N TRP A 4 7.55 2.53 -4.92
CA TRP A 4 6.66 1.40 -4.76
C TRP A 4 5.23 1.86 -4.53
N LEU A 5 4.30 1.41 -5.37
CA LEU A 5 2.86 1.61 -5.25
C LEU A 5 2.18 0.27 -4.95
N ASP A 6 1.32 0.21 -3.95
CA ASP A 6 0.61 -1.02 -3.59
C ASP A 6 -0.91 -0.84 -3.51
N ALA A 7 -1.67 -1.81 -4.04
CA ALA A 7 -3.13 -1.85 -3.99
C ALA A 7 -3.70 -3.18 -3.44
N LEU A 8 -4.68 -3.09 -2.54
CA LEU A 8 -5.40 -4.24 -1.97
C LEU A 8 -6.81 -4.47 -2.55
N THR A 9 -7.36 -3.49 -3.27
CA THR A 9 -8.74 -3.48 -3.79
C THR A 9 -8.82 -2.81 -5.16
N PRO A 10 -9.90 -3.04 -5.94
CA PRO A 10 -10.07 -2.40 -7.25
C PRO A 10 -10.06 -0.87 -7.21
N LYS A 11 -10.68 -0.25 -6.19
CA LYS A 11 -10.65 1.22 -5.98
C LYS A 11 -9.20 1.71 -5.87
N GLN A 12 -8.39 1.04 -5.05
CA GLN A 12 -6.98 1.37 -4.88
C GLN A 12 -6.18 1.10 -6.15
N GLY A 13 -6.49 0.03 -6.90
CA GLY A 13 -5.86 -0.27 -8.18
C GLY A 13 -6.03 0.86 -9.20
N ARG A 14 -7.24 1.43 -9.31
CA ARG A 14 -7.47 2.60 -10.17
C ARG A 14 -6.61 3.80 -9.74
N LEU A 15 -6.57 4.12 -8.46
CA LEU A 15 -5.77 5.22 -7.95
C LEU A 15 -4.27 5.00 -8.20
N VAL A 16 -3.77 3.80 -7.90
CA VAL A 16 -2.37 3.43 -8.18
C VAL A 16 -2.05 3.59 -9.65
N ALA A 17 -2.96 3.22 -10.56
CA ALA A 17 -2.72 3.39 -11.99
C ALA A 17 -2.60 4.88 -12.39
N CYS A 18 -3.40 5.76 -11.79
CA CYS A 18 -3.25 7.21 -11.97
C CYS A 18 -1.90 7.71 -11.45
N LEU A 19 -1.53 7.34 -10.21
CA LEU A 19 -0.25 7.74 -9.60
C LEU A 19 0.95 7.22 -10.38
N TYR A 20 0.88 5.98 -10.87
CA TYR A 20 1.92 5.36 -11.68
C TYR A 20 2.21 6.22 -12.92
N ARG A 21 1.18 6.67 -13.63
CA ARG A 21 1.34 7.54 -14.80
C ARG A 21 1.94 8.89 -14.44
N SER A 22 1.40 9.56 -13.42
CA SER A 22 1.91 10.87 -12.99
C SER A 22 3.37 10.81 -12.52
N LEU A 23 3.75 9.75 -11.81
CA LEU A 23 5.14 9.53 -11.39
C LEU A 23 6.06 9.28 -12.59
N ARG A 24 5.61 8.51 -13.59
CA ARG A 24 6.38 8.33 -14.84
C ARG A 24 6.57 9.62 -15.61
N GLU A 25 5.52 10.42 -15.76
CA GLU A 25 5.56 11.72 -16.42
C GLU A 25 6.51 12.70 -15.70
N ALA A 26 6.62 12.59 -14.37
CA ALA A 26 7.57 13.33 -13.55
C ALA A 26 9.01 12.77 -13.58
N GLY A 27 9.31 11.75 -14.39
CA GLY A 27 10.66 11.16 -14.50
C GLY A 27 11.04 10.21 -13.36
N HIS A 28 10.06 9.59 -12.71
CA HIS A 28 10.29 8.54 -11.72
C HIS A 28 10.03 7.14 -12.29
N GLU A 29 10.50 6.13 -11.56
CA GLU A 29 10.39 4.71 -11.89
C GLU A 29 9.41 4.03 -10.92
N PRO A 30 8.09 4.11 -11.16
CA PRO A 30 7.14 3.45 -10.27
C PRO A 30 7.12 1.94 -10.47
N PHE A 31 6.95 1.20 -9.39
CA PHE A 31 6.71 -0.24 -9.34
C PHE A 31 5.39 -0.51 -8.67
N ALA A 32 4.48 -1.18 -9.36
CA ALA A 32 3.15 -1.47 -8.86
C ALA A 32 3.04 -2.92 -8.40
N THR A 33 2.57 -3.13 -7.18
CA THR A 33 2.14 -4.43 -6.67
C THR A 33 0.65 -4.40 -6.33
N CYS A 34 0.01 -5.56 -6.36
CA CYS A 34 -1.34 -5.67 -5.83
C CYS A 34 -1.58 -7.03 -5.16
N ARG A 35 -2.62 -7.11 -4.34
CA ARG A 35 -3.10 -8.40 -3.81
C ARG A 35 -4.02 -9.08 -4.83
N GLU A 36 -3.97 -10.41 -4.89
CA GLU A 36 -4.99 -11.20 -5.57
C GLU A 36 -6.34 -11.06 -4.84
N HIS A 37 -7.17 -10.14 -5.32
CA HIS A 37 -8.47 -9.82 -4.76
C HIS A 37 -9.37 -9.22 -5.84
N GLU A 38 -10.51 -9.88 -6.09
CA GLU A 38 -11.51 -9.47 -7.08
C GLU A 38 -10.87 -9.16 -8.44
N CYS A 39 -11.17 -7.99 -9.03
CA CYS A 39 -10.63 -7.54 -10.30
C CYS A 39 -9.49 -6.51 -10.15
N THR A 40 -8.79 -6.48 -9.01
CA THR A 40 -7.78 -5.44 -8.71
C THR A 40 -6.71 -5.35 -9.80
N ALA A 41 -6.08 -6.48 -10.17
CA ALA A 41 -5.09 -6.51 -11.23
C ALA A 41 -5.70 -6.12 -12.59
N SER A 42 -6.89 -6.63 -12.92
CA SER A 42 -7.58 -6.32 -14.18
C SER A 42 -7.87 -4.83 -14.33
N VAL A 43 -8.27 -4.14 -13.25
CA VAL A 43 -8.49 -2.68 -13.25
C VAL A 43 -7.20 -1.92 -13.52
N MET A 44 -6.08 -2.36 -12.96
CA MET A 44 -4.78 -1.73 -13.21
C MET A 44 -4.34 -1.91 -14.67
N LYS A 45 -4.49 -3.13 -15.20
CA LYS A 45 -4.15 -3.45 -16.60
C LYS A 45 -5.02 -2.67 -17.58
N LEU A 46 -6.31 -2.51 -17.29
CA LEU A 46 -7.22 -1.67 -18.08
C LEU A 46 -6.72 -0.22 -18.21
N HIS A 47 -5.98 0.26 -17.21
CA HIS A 47 -5.38 1.59 -17.18
C HIS A 47 -3.90 1.61 -17.60
N GLY A 48 -3.41 0.53 -18.24
CA GLY A 48 -2.06 0.45 -18.81
C GLY A 48 -0.95 0.21 -17.79
N VAL A 49 -1.28 -0.34 -16.62
CA VAL A 49 -0.31 -0.70 -15.58
C VAL A 49 -0.34 -2.21 -15.36
N GLU A 50 0.82 -2.85 -15.49
CA GLU A 50 1.01 -4.27 -15.21
C GLU A 50 1.55 -4.45 -13.78
N PRO A 51 0.72 -4.75 -12.78
CA PRO A 51 1.20 -4.96 -11.41
C PRO A 51 1.77 -6.36 -11.21
N ALA A 52 2.74 -6.47 -10.31
CA ALA A 52 3.10 -7.75 -9.72
C ALA A 52 2.03 -8.17 -8.68
N VAL A 53 1.41 -9.33 -8.89
CA VAL A 53 0.39 -9.85 -7.98
C VAL A 53 1.06 -10.64 -6.86
N VAL A 54 0.91 -10.17 -5.61
CA VAL A 54 1.54 -10.79 -4.43
C VAL A 54 0.51 -11.02 -3.33
N GLY A 55 0.39 -12.28 -2.93
CA GLY A 55 -0.50 -12.73 -1.87
C GLY A 55 -1.98 -12.71 -2.27
N ARG A 56 -2.83 -13.17 -1.33
CA ARG A 56 -4.27 -13.41 -1.52
C ARG A 56 -5.06 -12.97 -0.30
N HIS A 57 -6.39 -12.97 -0.37
CA HIS A 57 -7.25 -12.51 0.74
C HIS A 57 -7.21 -13.41 2.00
N GLY A 58 -6.98 -14.72 1.86
CA GLY A 58 -6.95 -15.65 3.00
C GLY A 58 -8.31 -16.16 3.48
N GLY A 59 -9.39 -15.90 2.73
CA GLY A 59 -10.72 -16.46 2.99
C GLY A 59 -11.47 -15.82 4.17
N ALA A 60 -12.45 -16.52 4.73
CA ALA A 60 -13.36 -15.99 5.75
C ALA A 60 -12.80 -16.04 7.18
N THR A 61 -11.82 -16.90 7.47
CA THR A 61 -11.32 -17.12 8.83
C THR A 61 -10.25 -16.10 9.21
N LYS A 62 -10.20 -15.71 10.50
CA LYS A 62 -9.16 -14.81 11.01
C LYS A 62 -7.76 -15.40 10.84
N LEU A 63 -7.59 -16.69 11.15
CA LEU A 63 -6.33 -17.40 10.97
C LEU A 63 -5.90 -17.44 9.50
N GLY A 64 -6.82 -17.74 8.58
CA GLY A 64 -6.51 -17.76 7.14
C GLY A 64 -6.05 -16.40 6.62
N LYS A 65 -6.71 -15.31 7.04
CA LYS A 65 -6.30 -13.94 6.71
C LYS A 65 -4.93 -13.59 7.27
N LEU A 66 -4.66 -13.96 8.52
CA LEU A 66 -3.37 -13.71 9.18
C LEU A 66 -2.22 -14.45 8.48
N LEU A 67 -2.39 -15.74 8.18
CA LEU A 67 -1.39 -16.53 7.47
C LEU A 67 -1.18 -16.00 6.04
N ALA A 68 -2.26 -15.65 5.33
CA ALA A 68 -2.14 -15.07 3.99
C ALA A 68 -1.42 -13.72 3.98
N ASP A 69 -1.61 -12.88 5.00
CA ASP A 69 -0.89 -11.61 5.14
C ASP A 69 0.59 -11.83 5.47
N ALA A 70 0.91 -12.81 6.33
CA ALA A 70 2.31 -13.18 6.62
C ALA A 70 3.05 -13.66 5.35
N GLU A 71 2.42 -14.52 4.54
CA GLU A 71 2.99 -14.94 3.25
C GLU A 71 3.15 -13.77 2.28
N ARG A 72 2.19 -12.84 2.28
CA ARG A 72 2.27 -11.62 1.47
C ARG A 72 3.43 -10.72 1.91
N ILE A 73 3.64 -10.55 3.21
CA ILE A 73 4.78 -9.78 3.76
C ILE A 73 6.09 -10.37 3.26
N LYS A 74 6.25 -11.70 3.36
CA LYS A 74 7.44 -12.40 2.87
C LYS A 74 7.67 -12.13 1.37
N GLY A 75 6.65 -12.40 0.55
CA GLY A 75 6.77 -12.23 -0.91
C GLY A 75 7.01 -10.79 -1.33
N LEU A 76 6.42 -9.81 -0.65
CA LEU A 76 6.70 -8.39 -0.91
C LEU A 76 8.12 -8.03 -0.50
N ALA A 77 8.59 -8.47 0.67
CA ALA A 77 9.94 -8.16 1.14
C ALA A 77 11.02 -8.66 0.17
N GLU A 78 10.88 -9.88 -0.33
CA GLU A 78 11.77 -10.44 -1.37
C GLU A 78 11.70 -9.59 -2.64
N LEU A 79 10.49 -9.40 -3.18
CA LEU A 79 10.28 -8.72 -4.47
C LEU A 79 10.74 -7.26 -4.49
N VAL A 80 10.41 -6.47 -3.46
CA VAL A 80 10.72 -5.03 -3.45
C VAL A 80 12.19 -4.76 -3.14
N SER A 81 12.85 -5.65 -2.39
CA SER A 81 14.29 -5.57 -2.12
C SER A 81 15.09 -5.76 -3.40
N ASP A 82 14.73 -6.76 -4.22
CA ASP A 82 15.36 -7.02 -5.51
C ASP A 82 15.20 -5.83 -6.48
N TRP A 83 14.06 -5.14 -6.43
CA TRP A 83 13.79 -3.99 -7.29
C TRP A 83 14.51 -2.71 -6.83
N GLY A 84 14.98 -2.66 -5.58
CA GLY A 84 15.67 -1.49 -5.02
C GLY A 84 14.76 -0.27 -4.90
N VAL A 85 13.52 -0.46 -4.43
CA VAL A 85 12.58 0.65 -4.20
C VAL A 85 13.10 1.60 -3.12
N GLN A 86 12.74 2.88 -3.20
CA GLN A 86 13.25 3.92 -2.31
C GLN A 86 12.18 4.54 -1.42
N ALA A 87 10.90 4.34 -1.73
CA ALA A 87 9.77 4.83 -0.95
C ALA A 87 8.52 4.00 -1.26
N LEU A 88 7.61 3.89 -0.30
CA LEU A 88 6.27 3.33 -0.48
C LEU A 88 5.23 4.46 -0.55
N VAL A 89 4.31 4.38 -1.51
CA VAL A 89 3.07 5.15 -1.51
C VAL A 89 1.89 4.18 -1.61
N SER A 90 1.02 4.19 -0.59
CA SER A 90 -0.16 3.31 -0.60
C SER A 90 -1.24 3.84 0.32
N TYR A 91 -2.46 3.33 0.13
CA TYR A 91 -3.47 3.39 1.18
C TYR A 91 -3.00 2.63 2.42
N PRO A 92 -3.64 2.82 3.60
CA PRO A 92 -3.42 1.98 4.77
C PRO A 92 -3.40 0.49 4.40
N ASN A 93 -2.19 -0.08 4.42
CA ASN A 93 -1.94 -1.47 4.05
C ASN A 93 -0.97 -2.09 5.06
N PRO A 94 -1.45 -2.97 5.96
CA PRO A 94 -0.61 -3.59 6.98
C PRO A 94 0.64 -4.30 6.42
N SER A 95 0.49 -5.10 5.37
CA SER A 95 1.63 -5.88 4.84
C SER A 95 2.65 -4.99 4.14
N ALA A 96 2.21 -4.03 3.31
CA ALA A 96 3.14 -3.13 2.63
C ALA A 96 3.84 -2.18 3.62
N ALA A 97 3.09 -1.60 4.56
CA ALA A 97 3.64 -0.71 5.59
C ALA A 97 4.66 -1.44 6.47
N ARG A 98 4.39 -2.69 6.86
CA ARG A 98 5.33 -3.49 7.66
C ARG A 98 6.63 -3.76 6.90
N VAL A 99 6.57 -4.07 5.61
CA VAL A 99 7.75 -4.29 4.76
C VAL A 99 8.55 -3.00 4.61
N ALA A 100 7.89 -1.88 4.26
CA ALA A 100 8.55 -0.58 4.13
C ALA A 100 9.28 -0.18 5.43
N PHE A 101 8.60 -0.29 6.58
CA PHE A 101 9.19 -0.03 7.88
C PHE A 101 10.40 -0.95 8.18
N GLY A 102 10.27 -2.24 7.89
CA GLY A 102 11.33 -3.22 8.11
C GLY A 102 12.59 -2.99 7.26
N LEU A 103 12.41 -2.41 6.07
CA LEU A 103 13.49 -2.09 5.14
C LEU A 103 13.99 -0.65 5.28
N GLY A 104 13.47 0.14 6.23
CA GLY A 104 13.86 1.53 6.42
C GLY A 104 13.40 2.47 5.30
N LEU A 105 12.33 2.12 4.59
CA LEU A 105 11.79 2.93 3.49
C LEU A 105 10.76 3.93 4.02
N PRO A 106 10.80 5.20 3.57
CA PRO A 106 9.74 6.16 3.88
C PRO A 106 8.41 5.70 3.30
N TYR A 107 7.36 5.78 4.12
CA TYR A 107 6.00 5.39 3.73
C TYR A 107 5.08 6.62 3.71
N VAL A 108 4.56 6.94 2.52
CA VAL A 108 3.51 7.94 2.30
C VAL A 108 2.15 7.24 2.30
N ALA A 109 1.37 7.46 3.35
CA ALA A 109 0.02 6.92 3.48
C ALA A 109 -1.00 7.86 2.83
N LEU A 110 -1.79 7.34 1.89
CA LEU A 110 -2.93 8.07 1.32
C LEU A 110 -4.21 7.61 2.02
N ASN A 111 -4.99 8.50 2.65
CA ASN A 111 -6.15 8.05 3.41
C ASN A 111 -7.36 8.97 3.32
N ASP A 112 -8.52 8.38 3.07
CA ASP A 112 -9.84 9.01 3.09
C ASP A 112 -10.83 8.30 4.05
N THR A 113 -10.38 7.24 4.73
CA THR A 113 -11.25 6.30 5.45
C THR A 113 -10.84 6.18 6.93
N PRO A 114 -11.14 7.18 7.78
CA PRO A 114 -10.74 7.18 9.20
C PRO A 114 -11.41 6.08 10.04
N HIS A 115 -12.50 5.51 9.54
CA HIS A 115 -13.24 4.43 10.20
C HIS A 115 -12.67 3.03 9.95
N ALA A 116 -11.70 2.87 9.03
CA ALA A 116 -11.04 1.58 8.75
C ALA A 116 -10.01 1.22 9.83
N ASP A 117 -10.49 0.89 11.03
CA ASP A 117 -9.67 0.79 12.25
C ASP A 117 -8.50 -0.19 12.14
N ALA A 118 -8.74 -1.40 11.64
CA ALA A 118 -7.70 -2.42 11.54
C ALA A 118 -6.57 -2.01 10.59
N ALA A 119 -6.91 -1.45 9.42
CA ALA A 119 -5.91 -1.00 8.45
C ALA A 119 -5.11 0.18 9.03
N ASN A 120 -5.81 1.17 9.60
CA ASN A 120 -5.18 2.37 10.14
C ASN A 120 -4.25 2.05 11.32
N ARG A 121 -4.72 1.28 12.32
CA ARG A 121 -3.92 0.90 13.50
C ARG A 121 -2.64 0.15 13.14
N LEU A 122 -2.66 -0.65 12.07
CA LEU A 122 -1.53 -1.48 11.66
C LEU A 122 -0.60 -0.83 10.63
N SER A 123 -0.92 0.37 10.12
CA SER A 123 -0.12 1.01 9.05
C SER A 123 0.22 2.47 9.30
N LEU A 124 -0.72 3.29 9.80
CA LEU A 124 -0.48 4.72 10.00
C LEU A 124 0.61 5.05 11.03
N PRO A 125 0.78 4.29 12.14
CA PRO A 125 1.92 4.52 13.03
C PRO A 125 3.29 4.37 12.35
N LEU A 126 3.33 3.72 11.18
CA LEU A 126 4.56 3.44 10.43
C LEU A 126 4.79 4.40 9.27
N CYS A 127 3.86 5.34 9.01
CA CYS A 127 4.00 6.28 7.90
C CYS A 127 4.92 7.45 8.26
N SER A 128 5.72 7.88 7.30
CA SER A 128 6.52 9.11 7.39
C SER A 128 5.68 10.34 7.02
N PHE A 129 4.70 10.17 6.14
CA PHE A 129 3.80 11.24 5.71
C PHE A 129 2.38 10.69 5.55
N LEU A 130 1.40 11.46 6.03
CA LEU A 130 -0.02 11.20 5.80
C LEU A 130 -0.56 12.25 4.82
N VAL A 131 -1.14 11.79 3.72
CA VAL A 131 -1.89 12.63 2.77
C VAL A 131 -3.37 12.27 2.90
N ALA A 132 -4.16 13.22 3.36
CA ALA A 132 -5.59 13.08 3.53
C ALA A 132 -6.30 14.36 3.08
N SER A 133 -7.62 14.26 2.87
CA SER A 133 -8.45 15.44 2.62
C SER A 133 -8.48 16.34 3.86
N GLU A 134 -8.41 17.65 3.66
CA GLU A 134 -8.56 18.66 4.72
C GLU A 134 -9.86 18.49 5.52
N ALA A 135 -10.94 18.02 4.89
CA ALA A 135 -12.21 17.74 5.56
C ALA A 135 -12.12 16.64 6.64
N LEU A 136 -11.00 15.90 6.70
CA LEU A 136 -10.73 14.83 7.65
C LEU A 136 -9.67 15.22 8.69
N GLU A 137 -9.38 16.51 8.84
CA GLU A 137 -8.47 17.01 9.87
C GLU A 137 -8.85 16.48 11.27
N GLY A 138 -7.83 16.05 12.03
CA GLY A 138 -7.96 15.45 13.36
C GLY A 138 -8.57 14.04 13.40
N LYS A 139 -9.09 13.51 12.28
CA LYS A 139 -9.77 12.19 12.27
C LYS A 139 -8.83 11.01 12.34
N PHE A 140 -7.53 11.23 12.10
CA PHE A 140 -6.51 10.18 12.10
C PHE A 140 -5.62 10.20 13.34
N ASP A 141 -5.69 11.23 14.18
CA ASP A 141 -4.77 11.47 15.31
C ASP A 141 -4.63 10.27 16.24
N ARG A 142 -5.73 9.54 16.49
CA ARG A 142 -5.72 8.32 17.33
C ARG A 142 -4.82 7.18 16.80
N TYR A 143 -4.41 7.24 15.54
CA TYR A 143 -3.55 6.26 14.88
C TYR A 143 -2.14 6.75 14.66
N LEU A 144 -1.91 8.07 14.74
CA LEU A 144 -0.60 8.64 14.59
C LEU A 144 0.12 8.52 15.93
N ALA A 145 1.31 7.95 15.93
CA ALA A 145 2.10 7.87 17.14
C ALA A 145 2.45 9.29 17.61
N PRO A 146 2.34 9.62 18.91
CA PRO A 146 2.85 10.88 19.41
C PRO A 146 4.37 10.91 19.21
N GLY A 147 4.86 11.76 18.31
CA GLY A 147 6.29 12.06 18.15
C GLY A 147 7.07 11.21 17.13
N ALA A 148 6.49 10.88 15.98
CA ALA A 148 7.28 10.51 14.81
C ALA A 148 8.00 11.73 14.22
#